data_AF-A0A4P5WNX4-F1
#
_entry.id   AF-A0A4P5WNX4-F1
#
_cell.length_a   1.000
_cell.length_b   1.000
_cell.length_c   1.000
_cell.angle_alpha   90.00
_cell.angle_beta   90.00
_cell.angle_gamma   90.00
#
_symmetry.space_group_name_H-M   'P 1'
#
loop_
_entity.id
_entity.type
_entity.pdbx_description
1 polymer ?
#
loop_
_entity_poly.entity_id
_entity_poly.type
_entity_poly.pdbx_seq_one_letter_code
_entity_poly.pdbx_strand_id
1 'polypeptide(L)'
;MQSKIAGGTGWLVMCVLAGLMNTAVGQQPTEDDYFPLSRFEIPQGIVLEAGAIEPLPDGTLAVATRRGDIYLVTHAWDDDLKPAEFRLWAQGLHEILGLSYRDGWLYATQRCEVSRLRDSDGDGLADEVQTFCDTWSINGDYHEYAFGSPFDKNGHMWVVLCLTGSFGSDCPWRGWAVRIDRDGRMIPTCSGIRSPGGIGFNAVGDVFYTDNQGPWNGTCSLKWLRPGSFQGHPGGNRWFSLTEQGSQGAPAEPQSGSRIVTEADRIPEYEPPAIMFPYQKMGQSASGIACDVTAGKFGPFKDQLFVGDVTHSTVMRCALEKVQGHYQGACFPFRQGIASGTLALRMTDDGTMFVGGTNRGWGSRGTKPFSLERLRWTGKVPFEILQMRAKPDGFELEFTEPVNAETAVKPETWKFSSYCYIFQSSYGSPEVDHQEPQVTGVKVSDDRRTVRLTLNQMTRGHIHELHVAGLKSAADLPLLHDSAYYTLHYVPQAE
;
A
#
# COMPACT_ATOMS: atom_id res chain seq x y z
N MET A 1 -72.37 -54.51 7.95
CA MET A 1 -71.54 -53.43 7.35
C MET A 1 -71.63 -52.22 8.27
N GLN A 2 -70.49 -51.60 8.52
CA GLN A 2 -70.18 -50.64 9.59
C GLN A 2 -71.04 -49.35 9.55
N SER A 3 -71.44 -48.83 10.71
CA SER A 3 -70.85 -47.58 11.22
C SER A 3 -71.23 -47.37 12.70
N LYS A 4 -70.21 -47.07 13.50
CA LYS A 4 -70.25 -46.79 14.94
C LYS A 4 -70.33 -45.29 15.14
N ILE A 5 -71.15 -44.84 16.09
CA ILE A 5 -71.11 -43.51 16.71
C ILE A 5 -70.48 -43.71 18.09
N ALA A 6 -69.40 -42.97 18.41
CA ALA A 6 -69.06 -42.57 19.78
C ALA A 6 -67.81 -41.66 19.83
N GLY A 7 -67.98 -40.49 20.48
CA GLY A 7 -67.07 -39.97 21.51
C GLY A 7 -65.76 -39.30 21.06
N GLY A 8 -65.64 -38.00 21.32
CA GLY A 8 -64.37 -37.25 21.23
C GLY A 8 -64.36 -36.05 22.17
N THR A 9 -63.67 -36.22 23.28
CA THR A 9 -63.41 -35.33 24.43
C THR A 9 -62.69 -34.03 24.06
N GLY A 10 -63.10 -32.90 24.65
CA GLY A 10 -62.40 -31.62 24.55
C GLY A 10 -61.16 -31.55 25.45
N TRP A 11 -60.06 -31.03 24.91
CA TRP A 11 -58.86 -30.64 25.65
C TRP A 11 -58.66 -29.13 25.54
N LEU A 12 -58.64 -28.45 26.69
CA LEU A 12 -58.21 -27.05 26.82
C LEU A 12 -56.68 -27.02 26.75
N VAL A 13 -56.12 -26.32 25.76
CA VAL A 13 -54.69 -26.01 25.70
C VAL A 13 -54.47 -24.63 26.31
N MET A 14 -53.78 -24.58 27.46
CA MET A 14 -53.20 -23.35 28.01
C MET A 14 -51.96 -22.99 27.18
N CYS A 15 -52.03 -21.90 26.41
CA CYS A 15 -50.85 -21.30 25.81
C CYS A 15 -50.10 -20.46 26.84
N VAL A 16 -48.96 -20.97 27.33
CA VAL A 16 -47.97 -20.17 28.07
C VAL A 16 -47.16 -19.37 27.04
N LEU A 17 -47.34 -18.05 27.04
CA LEU A 17 -46.51 -17.11 26.30
C LEU A 17 -45.14 -16.97 27.01
N ALA A 18 -44.14 -17.72 26.55
CA ALA A 18 -42.75 -17.46 26.89
C ALA A 18 -42.26 -16.27 26.05
N GLY A 19 -42.03 -15.14 26.72
CA GLY A 19 -41.42 -13.96 26.09
C GLY A 19 -39.98 -14.27 25.71
N LEU A 20 -39.71 -14.34 24.41
CA LEU A 20 -38.35 -14.30 23.87
C LEU A 20 -37.81 -12.88 24.06
N MET A 21 -37.01 -12.68 25.11
CA MET A 21 -36.09 -11.54 25.16
C MET A 21 -35.03 -11.76 24.09
N ASN A 22 -35.24 -11.18 22.92
CA ASN A 22 -34.20 -11.03 21.91
C ASN A 22 -33.19 -10.02 22.48
N THR A 23 -32.15 -10.50 23.15
CA THR A 23 -30.94 -9.70 23.37
C THR A 23 -30.37 -9.42 21.99
N ALA A 24 -30.59 -8.20 21.48
CA ALA A 24 -29.93 -7.73 20.29
C ALA A 24 -28.42 -7.76 20.57
N VAL A 25 -27.74 -8.81 20.10
CA VAL A 25 -26.28 -8.79 19.96
C VAL A 25 -26.02 -7.69 18.95
N GLY A 26 -25.45 -6.57 19.40
CA GLY A 26 -25.08 -5.48 18.51
C GLY A 26 -24.18 -6.02 17.40
N GLN A 27 -24.47 -5.68 16.16
CA GLN A 27 -23.66 -6.04 15.01
C GLN A 27 -22.22 -5.55 15.23
N GLN A 28 -21.22 -6.40 15.02
CA GLN A 28 -19.82 -5.96 15.15
C GLN A 28 -19.51 -4.86 14.14
N PRO A 29 -18.72 -3.84 14.52
CA PRO A 29 -18.31 -2.79 13.59
C PRO A 29 -17.56 -3.38 12.39
N THR A 30 -17.74 -2.75 11.24
CA THR A 30 -17.12 -3.12 9.97
C THR A 30 -16.31 -1.95 9.42
N GLU A 31 -15.45 -2.21 8.45
CA GLU A 31 -14.66 -1.16 7.79
C GLU A 31 -15.55 -0.04 7.19
N ASP A 32 -16.74 -0.39 6.68
CA ASP A 32 -17.70 0.56 6.08
C ASP A 32 -18.32 1.54 7.08
N ASP A 33 -18.32 1.22 8.38
CA ASP A 33 -18.80 2.13 9.42
C ASP A 33 -17.87 3.35 9.59
N TYR A 34 -16.60 3.22 9.16
CA TYR A 34 -15.54 4.19 9.36
C TYR A 34 -14.99 4.78 8.06
N PHE A 35 -14.86 3.95 7.02
CA PHE A 35 -14.30 4.30 5.70
C PHE A 35 -15.14 3.69 4.57
N PRO A 36 -16.36 4.20 4.33
CA PRO A 36 -17.23 3.71 3.27
C PRO A 36 -16.57 3.86 1.90
N LEU A 37 -16.75 2.84 1.05
CA LEU A 37 -16.34 2.87 -0.35
C LEU A 37 -17.44 3.49 -1.21
N SER A 38 -17.13 4.62 -1.85
CA SER A 38 -17.98 5.20 -2.90
C SER A 38 -17.40 4.86 -4.27
N ARG A 39 -18.24 4.39 -5.19
CA ARG A 39 -17.81 3.90 -6.51
C ARG A 39 -18.39 4.76 -7.63
N PHE A 40 -17.54 5.12 -8.57
CA PHE A 40 -17.94 5.86 -9.76
C PHE A 40 -18.60 4.93 -10.77
N GLU A 41 -19.68 5.39 -11.39
CA GLU A 41 -20.26 4.74 -12.57
C GLU A 41 -19.46 5.15 -13.80
N ILE A 42 -18.57 4.26 -14.26
CA ILE A 42 -17.74 4.52 -15.42
C ILE A 42 -18.60 4.36 -16.69
N PRO A 43 -18.69 5.39 -17.56
CA PRO A 43 -19.50 5.34 -18.77
C PRO A 43 -19.17 4.16 -19.70
N GLN A 44 -20.20 3.66 -20.40
CA GLN A 44 -20.02 2.62 -21.40
C GLN A 44 -19.07 3.08 -22.50
N GLY A 45 -18.11 2.22 -22.87
CA GLY A 45 -17.10 2.50 -23.89
C GLY A 45 -15.77 2.98 -23.31
N ILE A 46 -15.73 3.42 -22.05
CA ILE A 46 -14.48 3.75 -21.36
C ILE A 46 -13.90 2.50 -20.71
N VAL A 47 -12.67 2.15 -21.08
CA VAL A 47 -11.87 1.13 -20.40
C VAL A 47 -10.87 1.85 -19.50
N LEU A 48 -11.29 2.16 -18.28
CA LEU A 48 -10.57 3.12 -17.45
C LEU A 48 -9.23 2.57 -16.97
N GLU A 49 -9.18 1.34 -16.44
CA GLU A 49 -7.96 0.73 -15.87
C GLU A 49 -7.04 1.77 -15.21
N ALA A 50 -7.56 2.48 -14.21
CA ALA A 50 -7.00 3.74 -13.73
C ALA A 50 -5.56 3.55 -13.20
N GLY A 51 -4.59 3.99 -13.99
CA GLY A 51 -3.16 3.83 -13.77
C GLY A 51 -2.53 4.98 -13.00
N ALA A 52 -3.12 6.17 -13.08
CA ALA A 52 -2.71 7.33 -12.30
C ALA A 52 -3.89 8.28 -12.09
N ILE A 53 -3.84 9.03 -10.99
CA ILE A 53 -4.91 9.93 -10.53
C ILE A 53 -4.28 11.21 -10.01
N GLU A 54 -4.76 12.36 -10.48
CA GLU A 54 -4.28 13.67 -10.04
C GLU A 54 -5.43 14.68 -9.91
N PRO A 55 -5.69 15.24 -8.71
CA PRO A 55 -6.58 16.38 -8.54
C PRO A 55 -6.04 17.61 -9.26
N LEU A 56 -6.90 18.31 -9.99
CA LEU A 56 -6.54 19.55 -10.65
C LEU A 56 -7.04 20.77 -9.86
N PRO A 57 -6.39 21.95 -10.01
CA PRO A 57 -6.77 23.16 -9.27
C PRO A 57 -8.18 23.69 -9.55
N ASP A 58 -8.78 23.29 -10.67
CA ASP A 58 -10.14 23.68 -11.07
C ASP A 58 -11.23 22.82 -10.41
N GLY A 59 -10.84 21.84 -9.58
CA GLY A 59 -11.76 20.93 -8.89
C GLY A 59 -12.17 19.71 -9.72
N THR A 60 -11.56 19.50 -10.89
CA THR A 60 -11.69 18.23 -11.64
C THR A 60 -10.63 17.22 -11.21
N LEU A 61 -10.90 15.94 -11.46
CA LEU A 61 -9.95 14.86 -11.22
C LEU A 61 -9.44 14.33 -12.55
N ALA A 62 -8.13 14.44 -12.81
CA ALA A 62 -7.50 13.78 -13.94
C ALA A 62 -7.27 12.31 -13.62
N VAL A 63 -7.76 11.42 -14.48
CA VAL A 63 -7.58 9.96 -14.35
C VAL A 63 -7.00 9.43 -15.65
N ALA A 64 -5.78 8.92 -15.55
CA ALA A 64 -5.11 8.30 -16.69
C ALA A 64 -5.39 6.80 -16.74
N THR A 65 -5.55 6.29 -17.96
CA THR A 65 -5.77 4.88 -18.24
C THR A 65 -4.45 4.20 -18.58
N ARG A 66 -4.37 2.90 -18.27
CA ARG A 66 -3.30 2.04 -18.79
C ARG A 66 -3.29 1.90 -20.32
N ARG A 67 -4.34 2.38 -21.00
CA ARG A 67 -4.46 2.39 -22.46
C ARG A 67 -3.92 3.67 -23.11
N GLY A 68 -3.48 4.65 -22.32
CA GLY A 68 -2.86 5.85 -22.86
C GLY A 68 -3.80 7.05 -23.01
N ASP A 69 -4.95 7.01 -22.36
CA ASP A 69 -5.91 8.10 -22.35
C ASP A 69 -5.89 8.82 -21.01
N ILE A 70 -6.28 10.09 -20.99
CA ILE A 70 -6.51 10.88 -19.78
C ILE A 70 -7.93 11.41 -19.86
N TYR A 71 -8.73 11.12 -18.83
CA TYR A 71 -10.07 11.66 -18.65
C TYR A 71 -10.06 12.69 -17.53
N LEU A 72 -10.82 13.77 -17.71
CA LEU A 72 -11.20 14.67 -16.61
C LEU A 72 -12.54 14.22 -16.07
N VAL A 73 -12.60 14.04 -14.75
CA VAL A 73 -13.80 13.62 -14.02
C VAL A 73 -14.32 14.81 -13.21
N THR A 74 -15.52 15.26 -13.55
CA THR A 74 -16.24 16.30 -12.78
C THR A 74 -16.98 15.69 -11.61
N HIS A 75 -17.41 16.51 -10.63
CA HIS A 75 -18.20 16.07 -9.46
C HIS A 75 -17.53 14.95 -8.64
N ALA A 76 -16.21 14.79 -8.75
CA ALA A 76 -15.48 13.71 -8.08
C ALA A 76 -15.47 13.82 -6.54
N TRP A 77 -15.85 14.99 -6.01
CA TRP A 77 -15.96 15.27 -4.59
C TRP A 77 -17.41 15.37 -4.07
N ASP A 78 -18.42 15.25 -4.92
CA ASP A 78 -19.83 15.34 -4.51
C ASP A 78 -20.23 14.09 -3.71
N ASP A 79 -21.11 14.20 -2.72
CA ASP A 79 -21.53 13.04 -1.90
C ASP A 79 -22.24 11.95 -2.72
N ASP A 80 -23.08 12.36 -3.68
CA ASP A 80 -23.62 11.48 -4.72
C ASP A 80 -22.72 11.53 -5.95
N LEU A 81 -22.23 10.37 -6.39
CA LEU A 81 -21.34 10.26 -7.55
C LEU A 81 -22.07 10.09 -8.89
N LYS A 82 -23.40 9.96 -8.89
CA LYS A 82 -24.19 9.84 -10.14
C LYS A 82 -23.97 11.00 -11.14
N PRO A 83 -23.76 12.26 -10.71
CA PRO A 83 -23.48 13.36 -11.63
C PRO A 83 -22.05 13.37 -12.19
N ALA A 84 -21.16 12.45 -11.79
CA ALA A 84 -19.78 12.45 -12.27
C ALA A 84 -19.72 12.21 -13.79
N GLU A 85 -19.10 13.14 -14.52
CA GLU A 85 -18.93 13.05 -15.96
C GLU A 85 -17.46 12.79 -16.30
N PHE A 86 -17.21 11.85 -17.22
CA PHE A 86 -15.88 11.53 -17.71
C PHE A 86 -15.71 12.13 -19.10
N ARG A 87 -14.87 13.17 -19.22
CA ARG A 87 -14.53 13.80 -20.50
C ARG A 87 -13.13 13.38 -20.92
N LEU A 88 -13.01 12.79 -22.12
CA LEU A 88 -11.68 12.54 -22.70
C LEU A 88 -10.95 13.87 -22.87
N TRP A 89 -9.70 13.95 -22.39
CA TRP A 89 -8.89 15.16 -22.42
C TRP A 89 -7.60 14.98 -23.22
N ALA A 90 -6.96 13.82 -23.10
CA ALA A 90 -5.82 13.44 -23.94
C ALA A 90 -5.91 11.95 -24.32
N GLN A 91 -5.33 11.58 -25.46
CA GLN A 91 -5.32 10.20 -25.96
C GLN A 91 -4.01 9.88 -26.71
N GLY A 92 -3.68 8.61 -26.83
CA GLY A 92 -2.55 8.14 -27.64
C GLY A 92 -1.19 8.08 -26.92
N LEU A 93 -1.18 8.18 -25.59
CA LEU A 93 0.03 7.94 -24.78
C LEU A 93 0.25 6.43 -24.56
N HIS A 94 1.34 6.05 -23.90
CA HIS A 94 1.75 4.66 -23.72
C HIS A 94 1.75 4.23 -22.26
N GLU A 95 0.60 3.73 -21.77
CA GLU A 95 0.42 3.18 -20.42
C GLU A 95 0.89 4.13 -19.31
N ILE A 96 0.00 5.04 -18.92
CA ILE A 96 0.33 6.10 -17.97
C ILE A 96 0.22 5.56 -16.54
N LEU A 97 1.31 5.65 -15.79
CA LEU A 97 1.43 5.16 -14.40
C LEU A 97 1.99 6.24 -13.45
N GLY A 98 1.86 7.50 -13.85
CA GLY A 98 2.08 8.66 -13.00
C GLY A 98 1.44 9.90 -13.62
N LEU A 99 0.76 10.69 -12.80
CA LEU A 99 0.26 12.02 -13.14
C LEU A 99 0.72 13.01 -12.08
N SER A 100 1.11 14.22 -12.50
CA SER A 100 1.45 15.31 -11.58
C SER A 100 1.16 16.65 -12.25
N TYR A 101 0.38 17.50 -11.60
CA TYR A 101 0.11 18.85 -12.10
C TYR A 101 1.13 19.85 -11.54
N ARG A 102 1.65 20.75 -12.38
CA ARG A 102 2.50 21.88 -11.96
C ARG A 102 2.49 22.99 -13.01
N ASP A 103 2.32 24.23 -12.56
CA ASP A 103 2.48 25.45 -13.38
C ASP A 103 1.73 25.43 -14.72
N GLY A 104 0.47 24.97 -14.72
CA GLY A 104 -0.36 24.90 -15.94
C GLY A 104 -0.15 23.65 -16.79
N TRP A 105 0.78 22.77 -16.42
CA TRP A 105 1.08 21.53 -17.13
C TRP A 105 0.64 20.31 -16.33
N LEU A 106 0.04 19.34 -17.01
CA LEU A 106 -0.13 17.99 -16.49
C LEU A 106 0.99 17.11 -17.03
N TYR A 107 1.83 16.61 -16.13
CA TYR A 107 2.91 15.69 -16.46
C TYR A 107 2.40 14.26 -16.39
N ALA A 108 2.63 13.49 -17.45
CA ALA A 108 2.27 12.08 -17.56
C ALA A 108 3.53 11.23 -17.67
N THR A 109 3.76 10.37 -16.67
CA THR A 109 4.78 9.32 -16.77
C THR A 109 4.19 8.15 -17.54
N GLN A 110 4.63 7.99 -18.77
CA GLN A 110 4.31 6.88 -19.64
C GLN A 110 5.54 5.96 -19.80
N ARG A 111 5.34 4.79 -20.40
CA ARG A 111 6.37 3.74 -20.42
C ARG A 111 7.73 4.21 -20.99
N CYS A 112 7.71 4.97 -22.07
CA CYS A 112 8.90 5.43 -22.79
C CYS A 112 9.44 6.79 -22.35
N GLU A 113 8.63 7.65 -21.71
CA GLU A 113 9.02 9.02 -21.37
C GLU A 113 8.12 9.63 -20.29
N VAL A 114 8.50 10.78 -19.77
CA VAL A 114 7.57 11.74 -19.17
C VAL A 114 7.23 12.78 -20.22
N SER A 115 5.94 12.96 -20.49
CA SER A 115 5.42 14.06 -21.29
C SER A 115 4.78 15.11 -20.40
N ARG A 116 4.75 16.36 -20.84
CA ARG A 116 3.89 17.40 -20.27
C ARG A 116 2.83 17.82 -21.29
N LEU A 117 1.61 17.94 -20.82
CA LEU A 117 0.43 18.24 -21.62
C LEU A 117 -0.28 19.48 -21.06
N ARG A 118 -0.84 20.30 -21.94
CA ARG A 118 -1.79 21.35 -21.57
C ARG A 118 -2.83 21.56 -22.67
N ASP A 119 -3.92 22.17 -22.26
CA ASP A 119 -4.94 22.75 -23.14
C ASP A 119 -4.58 24.23 -23.32
N SER A 120 -4.08 24.60 -24.49
CA SER A 120 -3.52 25.93 -24.75
C SER A 120 -4.57 26.95 -25.21
N ASP A 121 -5.71 26.49 -25.73
CA ASP A 121 -6.80 27.33 -26.26
C ASP A 121 -8.10 27.29 -25.42
N GLY A 122 -8.18 26.38 -24.45
CA GLY A 122 -9.29 26.25 -23.50
C GLY A 122 -10.50 25.49 -24.05
N ASP A 123 -10.35 24.73 -25.14
CA ASP A 123 -11.45 23.96 -25.74
C ASP A 123 -11.83 22.69 -24.94
N GLY A 124 -11.03 22.35 -23.92
CA GLY A 124 -11.23 21.20 -23.06
C GLY A 124 -10.49 19.94 -23.51
N LEU A 125 -9.57 20.03 -24.47
CA LEU A 125 -8.67 18.98 -24.92
C LEU A 125 -7.21 19.42 -24.78
N ALA A 126 -6.32 18.48 -24.47
CA ALA A 126 -4.89 18.75 -24.55
C ALA A 126 -4.46 18.86 -26.02
N ASP A 127 -3.98 20.04 -26.42
CA ASP A 127 -3.53 20.36 -27.77
C ASP A 127 -2.00 20.50 -27.88
N GLU A 128 -1.33 20.71 -26.75
CA GLU A 128 0.12 20.83 -26.66
C GLU A 128 0.71 19.70 -25.82
N VAL A 129 1.52 18.87 -26.48
CA VAL A 129 2.22 17.74 -25.86
C VAL A 129 3.71 17.89 -26.12
N GLN A 130 4.51 17.86 -25.05
CA GLN A 130 5.96 17.97 -25.15
C GLN A 130 6.64 16.86 -24.35
N THR A 131 7.63 16.22 -24.95
CA THR A 131 8.55 15.34 -24.22
C THR A 131 9.30 16.16 -23.19
N PHE A 132 9.17 15.78 -21.92
CA PHE A 132 9.90 16.40 -20.81
C PHE A 132 11.18 15.62 -20.48
N CYS A 133 11.12 14.29 -20.54
CA CYS A 133 12.29 13.42 -20.37
C CYS A 133 12.04 12.03 -20.99
N ASP A 134 12.92 11.61 -21.90
CA ASP A 134 12.89 10.31 -22.61
C ASP A 134 14.23 9.57 -22.51
N THR A 135 15.06 9.91 -21.50
CA THR A 135 16.45 9.43 -21.43
C THR A 135 16.58 7.91 -21.19
N TRP A 136 15.53 7.25 -20.69
CA TRP A 136 15.52 5.79 -20.55
C TRP A 136 15.02 5.08 -21.80
N SER A 137 15.43 3.82 -21.98
CA SER A 137 15.03 3.04 -23.14
C SER A 137 13.95 2.02 -22.80
N ILE A 138 13.25 1.55 -23.83
CA ILE A 138 12.38 0.37 -23.82
C ILE A 138 12.70 -0.49 -25.04
N ASN A 139 12.49 -1.80 -24.96
CA ASN A 139 12.64 -2.73 -26.08
C ASN A 139 11.29 -3.30 -26.58
N GLY A 140 10.18 -2.88 -25.96
CA GLY A 140 8.83 -3.31 -26.32
C GLY A 140 8.29 -4.46 -25.45
N ASP A 141 9.07 -4.95 -24.48
CA ASP A 141 8.58 -5.90 -23.49
C ASP A 141 7.46 -5.27 -22.64
N TYR A 142 6.46 -6.09 -22.34
CA TYR A 142 5.25 -5.62 -21.67
C TYR A 142 5.49 -5.18 -20.22
N HIS A 143 6.51 -5.69 -19.54
CA HIS A 143 6.81 -5.38 -18.13
C HIS A 143 7.74 -4.18 -17.95
N GLU A 144 8.12 -3.44 -19.00
CA GLU A 144 9.01 -2.26 -18.86
C GLU A 144 8.30 -1.01 -18.32
N TYR A 145 7.44 -1.18 -17.31
CA TYR A 145 6.68 -0.12 -16.65
C TYR A 145 7.58 1.01 -16.12
N ALA A 146 7.02 2.22 -16.10
CA ALA A 146 7.60 3.40 -15.49
C ALA A 146 6.55 4.06 -14.57
N PHE A 147 6.74 4.01 -13.25
CA PHE A 147 5.83 4.65 -12.30
C PHE A 147 6.40 5.97 -11.85
N GLY A 148 5.60 7.03 -11.97
CA GLY A 148 6.02 8.41 -11.67
C GLY A 148 5.42 8.96 -10.38
N SER A 149 6.20 9.73 -9.64
CA SER A 149 5.73 10.45 -8.46
C SER A 149 5.21 11.85 -8.81
N PRO A 150 4.42 12.47 -7.92
CA PRO A 150 4.35 13.93 -7.84
C PRO A 150 5.73 14.56 -7.67
N PHE A 151 5.86 15.86 -7.94
CA PHE A 151 7.11 16.57 -7.71
C PHE A 151 7.47 16.63 -6.21
N ASP A 152 8.74 16.36 -5.89
CA ASP A 152 9.28 16.51 -4.54
C ASP A 152 9.47 18.00 -4.18
N LYS A 153 9.84 18.27 -2.92
CA LYS A 153 10.09 19.64 -2.42
C LYS A 153 11.19 20.41 -3.15
N ASN A 154 12.09 19.73 -3.86
CA ASN A 154 13.13 20.34 -4.68
C ASN A 154 12.65 20.58 -6.12
N GLY A 155 11.48 20.05 -6.47
CA GLY A 155 10.88 20.11 -7.80
C GLY A 155 11.29 18.96 -8.71
N HIS A 156 11.86 17.88 -8.17
CA HIS A 156 12.19 16.69 -8.94
C HIS A 156 11.00 15.75 -9.04
N MET A 157 10.78 15.16 -10.21
CA MET A 157 9.92 14.00 -10.37
C MET A 157 10.75 12.74 -10.18
N TRP A 158 10.24 11.74 -9.46
CA TRP A 158 10.88 10.44 -9.34
C TRP A 158 10.19 9.44 -10.25
N VAL A 159 10.97 8.58 -10.90
CA VAL A 159 10.46 7.50 -11.74
C VAL A 159 11.16 6.20 -11.38
N VAL A 160 10.39 5.15 -11.07
CA VAL A 160 10.92 3.79 -10.87
C VAL A 160 10.70 2.97 -12.13
N LEU A 161 11.79 2.43 -12.68
CA LEU A 161 11.84 1.73 -13.96
C LEU A 161 11.92 0.22 -13.72
N CYS A 162 10.86 -0.50 -14.10
CA CYS A 162 10.77 -1.94 -13.98
C CYS A 162 11.82 -2.66 -14.84
N LEU A 163 12.28 -3.82 -14.39
CA LEU A 163 13.06 -4.76 -15.19
C LEU A 163 12.28 -5.27 -16.40
N THR A 164 12.99 -5.57 -17.49
CA THR A 164 12.45 -6.27 -18.66
C THR A 164 11.97 -7.66 -18.23
N GLY A 165 10.71 -7.98 -18.51
CA GLY A 165 10.05 -9.21 -18.06
C GLY A 165 9.94 -9.38 -16.54
N SER A 166 10.31 -8.37 -15.73
CA SER A 166 10.53 -8.50 -14.27
C SER A 166 11.70 -9.41 -13.83
N PHE A 167 12.65 -9.68 -14.73
CA PHE A 167 13.85 -10.50 -14.47
C PHE A 167 15.15 -9.82 -14.95
N GLY A 168 15.15 -9.33 -16.18
CA GLY A 168 16.33 -8.86 -16.89
C GLY A 168 16.43 -7.33 -16.97
N SER A 169 17.61 -6.85 -17.32
CA SER A 169 17.85 -5.44 -17.58
C SER A 169 18.41 -5.32 -19.00
N ASP A 170 17.50 -5.36 -19.97
CA ASP A 170 17.84 -5.61 -21.37
C ASP A 170 17.98 -4.32 -22.18
N CYS A 171 17.60 -3.18 -21.60
CA CYS A 171 17.85 -1.86 -22.14
C CYS A 171 18.26 -0.87 -21.03
N PRO A 172 18.93 0.25 -21.37
CA PRO A 172 19.43 1.21 -20.39
C PRO A 172 18.40 1.63 -19.33
N TRP A 173 18.87 1.66 -18.09
CA TRP A 173 18.16 2.12 -16.89
C TRP A 173 17.05 1.21 -16.36
N ARG A 174 16.79 0.05 -16.97
CA ARG A 174 15.88 -0.94 -16.37
C ARG A 174 16.42 -1.45 -15.04
N GLY A 175 15.57 -1.47 -14.01
CA GLY A 175 15.99 -1.80 -12.64
C GLY A 175 16.63 -0.63 -11.87
N TRP A 176 16.30 0.61 -12.24
CA TRP A 176 16.73 1.83 -11.56
C TRP A 176 15.55 2.70 -11.14
N ALA A 177 15.76 3.49 -10.09
CA ALA A 177 15.00 4.68 -9.81
C ALA A 177 15.81 5.92 -10.24
N VAL A 178 15.15 6.83 -10.95
CA VAL A 178 15.74 8.06 -11.46
C VAL A 178 14.96 9.27 -10.94
N ARG A 179 15.64 10.40 -10.84
CA ARG A 179 15.02 11.72 -10.66
C ARG A 179 15.06 12.47 -11.97
N ILE A 180 14.08 13.32 -12.20
CA ILE A 180 14.04 14.25 -13.34
C ILE A 180 13.94 15.64 -12.75
N ASP A 181 14.90 16.50 -13.09
CA ASP A 181 14.92 17.86 -12.57
C ASP A 181 13.93 18.79 -13.30
N ARG A 182 13.94 20.08 -12.95
CA ARG A 182 13.01 21.07 -13.51
C ARG A 182 13.23 21.31 -15.00
N ASP A 183 14.43 21.03 -15.50
CA ASP A 183 14.82 21.22 -16.89
C ASP A 183 14.61 19.94 -17.72
N GLY A 184 14.07 18.87 -17.12
CA GLY A 184 13.85 17.59 -17.78
C GLY A 184 15.08 16.69 -17.80
N ARG A 185 16.15 17.04 -17.09
CA ARG A 185 17.36 16.21 -17.06
C ARG A 185 17.17 15.04 -16.09
N MET A 186 17.43 13.83 -16.60
CA MET A 186 17.44 12.62 -15.79
C MET A 186 18.71 12.49 -14.94
N ILE A 187 18.54 12.10 -13.68
CA ILE A 187 19.57 11.86 -12.68
C ILE A 187 19.37 10.43 -12.14
N PRO A 188 20.20 9.46 -12.57
CA PRO A 188 20.21 8.12 -11.98
C PRO A 188 20.44 8.21 -10.47
N THR A 189 19.54 7.62 -9.66
CA THR A 189 19.51 7.92 -8.22
C THR A 189 19.62 6.67 -7.33
N CYS A 190 18.86 5.60 -7.61
CA CYS A 190 18.97 4.33 -6.89
C CYS A 190 19.00 3.16 -7.88
N SER A 191 19.76 2.12 -7.60
CA SER A 191 19.80 0.90 -8.40
C SER A 191 19.07 -0.24 -7.70
N GLY A 192 18.91 -1.39 -8.35
CA GLY A 192 18.44 -2.61 -7.70
C GLY A 192 16.93 -2.81 -7.65
N ILE A 193 16.18 -2.08 -8.48
CA ILE A 193 14.74 -2.20 -8.62
C ILE A 193 14.40 -3.48 -9.40
N ARG A 194 13.34 -4.18 -9.00
CA ARG A 194 12.83 -5.33 -9.74
C ARG A 194 11.56 -5.00 -10.52
N SER A 195 10.41 -5.08 -9.87
CA SER A 195 9.09 -5.00 -10.49
C SER A 195 8.20 -4.10 -9.63
N PRO A 196 8.31 -2.78 -9.81
CA PRO A 196 7.59 -1.82 -9.00
C PRO A 196 6.08 -1.92 -9.25
N GLY A 197 5.28 -1.62 -8.23
CA GLY A 197 3.81 -1.50 -8.34
C GLY A 197 3.28 -0.09 -8.10
N GLY A 198 4.13 0.83 -7.65
CA GLY A 198 3.76 2.19 -7.30
C GLY A 198 4.88 2.95 -6.59
N ILE A 199 4.74 4.26 -6.51
CA ILE A 199 5.69 5.19 -5.89
C ILE A 199 4.92 6.26 -5.11
N GLY A 200 5.48 6.74 -4.01
CA GLY A 200 4.88 7.80 -3.21
C GLY A 200 5.84 8.36 -2.17
N PHE A 201 5.37 9.34 -1.42
CA PHE A 201 6.13 10.01 -0.37
C PHE A 201 5.54 9.69 1.00
N ASN A 202 6.37 9.67 2.04
CA ASN A 202 5.87 9.78 3.41
C ASN A 202 5.67 11.26 3.81
N ALA A 203 5.17 11.47 5.03
CA ALA A 203 4.82 12.80 5.52
C ALA A 203 5.99 13.80 5.61
N VAL A 204 7.24 13.33 5.67
CA VAL A 204 8.44 14.19 5.70
C VAL A 204 9.06 14.41 4.31
N GLY A 205 8.48 13.80 3.27
CA GLY A 205 8.92 13.92 1.88
C GLY A 205 10.02 12.94 1.47
N ASP A 206 10.27 11.88 2.25
CA ASP A 206 11.12 10.77 1.81
C ASP A 206 10.34 9.87 0.84
N VAL A 207 11.01 9.37 -0.21
CA VAL A 207 10.36 8.65 -1.32
C VAL A 207 10.41 7.15 -1.13
N PHE A 208 9.30 6.48 -1.36
CA PHE A 208 9.16 5.03 -1.28
C PHE A 208 8.57 4.47 -2.56
N TYR A 209 8.85 3.20 -2.82
CA TYR A 209 8.18 2.44 -3.87
C TYR A 209 7.77 1.07 -3.34
N THR A 210 6.74 0.50 -3.95
CA THR A 210 6.38 -0.90 -3.73
C THR A 210 7.07 -1.77 -4.75
N ASP A 211 7.59 -2.91 -4.32
CA ASP A 211 8.27 -3.88 -5.18
C ASP A 211 7.63 -5.26 -5.02
N ASN A 212 7.27 -5.89 -6.15
CA ASN A 212 6.52 -7.13 -6.15
C ASN A 212 7.42 -8.35 -5.89
N GLN A 213 6.81 -9.43 -5.40
CA GLN A 213 7.46 -10.71 -5.12
C GLN A 213 8.06 -11.33 -6.40
N GLY A 214 9.26 -11.91 -6.31
CA GLY A 214 9.99 -12.54 -7.40
C GLY A 214 11.49 -12.66 -7.11
N PRO A 215 12.38 -12.69 -8.12
CA PRO A 215 13.82 -12.69 -7.91
C PRO A 215 14.26 -11.58 -6.96
N TRP A 216 15.04 -11.94 -5.95
CA TRP A 216 15.59 -11.06 -4.93
C TRP A 216 14.54 -10.38 -4.04
N ASN A 217 13.25 -10.69 -4.22
CA ASN A 217 12.14 -10.21 -3.40
C ASN A 217 11.29 -11.41 -2.95
N GLY A 218 11.60 -11.97 -1.78
CA GLY A 218 10.89 -13.14 -1.26
C GLY A 218 9.39 -12.92 -1.06
N THR A 219 9.00 -11.67 -0.78
CA THR A 219 7.61 -11.20 -0.75
C THR A 219 7.52 -9.75 -1.26
N CYS A 220 6.30 -9.23 -1.44
CA CYS A 220 6.09 -7.82 -1.78
C CYS A 220 6.63 -6.92 -0.67
N SER A 221 7.10 -5.73 -1.01
CA SER A 221 7.72 -4.85 -0.01
C SER A 221 7.54 -3.37 -0.32
N LEU A 222 7.64 -2.54 0.72
CA LEU A 222 7.78 -1.09 0.66
C LEU A 222 9.25 -0.76 0.94
N LYS A 223 9.91 -0.08 0.01
CA LYS A 223 11.35 0.20 0.07
C LYS A 223 11.63 1.70 -0.04
N TRP A 224 12.54 2.21 0.80
CA TRP A 224 12.94 3.61 0.80
C TRP A 224 13.96 3.89 -0.31
N LEU A 225 13.68 4.85 -1.18
CA LEU A 225 14.60 5.30 -2.23
C LEU A 225 15.56 6.36 -1.67
N ARG A 226 16.55 5.92 -0.88
CA ARG A 226 17.65 6.80 -0.46
C ARG A 226 18.60 7.03 -1.64
N PRO A 227 18.89 8.27 -2.06
CA PRO A 227 19.88 8.53 -3.09
C PRO A 227 21.20 7.79 -2.86
N GLY A 228 21.68 7.07 -3.89
CA GLY A 228 22.88 6.24 -3.84
C GLY A 228 22.65 4.82 -3.32
N SER A 229 21.43 4.44 -2.92
CA SER A 229 21.15 3.09 -2.44
C SER A 229 20.96 2.07 -3.57
N PHE A 230 21.17 0.81 -3.19
CA PHE A 230 20.85 -0.39 -3.93
C PHE A 230 19.65 -1.09 -3.30
N GLN A 231 18.63 -1.44 -4.07
CA GLN A 231 17.37 -2.00 -3.56
C GLN A 231 17.32 -3.55 -3.60
N GLY A 232 18.44 -4.20 -3.89
CA GLY A 232 18.65 -5.64 -3.73
C GLY A 232 18.74 -6.46 -5.03
N HIS A 233 18.17 -6.01 -6.16
CA HIS A 233 18.20 -6.80 -7.40
C HIS A 233 19.42 -6.46 -8.29
N PRO A 234 20.42 -7.34 -8.48
CA PRO A 234 21.66 -6.98 -9.18
C PRO A 234 21.52 -6.72 -10.70
N GLY A 235 20.40 -7.10 -11.32
CA GLY A 235 20.21 -6.99 -12.79
C GLY A 235 20.49 -5.60 -13.38
N GLY A 236 20.18 -4.51 -12.67
CA GLY A 236 20.44 -3.14 -13.13
C GLY A 236 21.91 -2.69 -13.02
N ASN A 237 22.78 -3.44 -12.33
CA ASN A 237 24.15 -3.02 -12.00
C ASN A 237 25.01 -2.73 -13.23
N ARG A 238 24.71 -3.37 -14.37
CA ARG A 238 25.43 -3.14 -15.63
C ARG A 238 25.39 -1.69 -16.12
N TRP A 239 24.39 -0.90 -15.72
CA TRP A 239 24.21 0.48 -16.16
C TRP A 239 24.96 1.52 -15.31
N PHE A 240 25.68 1.10 -14.26
CA PHE A 240 26.58 2.02 -13.55
C PHE A 240 27.61 2.67 -14.48
N SER A 241 28.03 1.97 -15.53
CA SER A 241 28.90 2.50 -16.58
C SER A 241 28.35 3.74 -17.30
N LEU A 242 27.04 3.98 -17.26
CA LEU A 242 26.38 5.15 -17.84
C LEU A 242 26.20 6.30 -16.83
N THR A 243 26.55 6.09 -15.55
CA THR A 243 26.47 7.12 -14.52
C THR A 243 27.75 7.94 -14.49
N GLU A 244 27.66 9.19 -14.00
CA GLU A 244 28.85 10.02 -13.74
C GLU A 244 29.81 9.35 -12.73
N GLN A 245 29.28 8.50 -11.85
CA GLN A 245 30.02 7.74 -10.84
C GLN A 245 30.44 6.34 -11.32
N GLY A 246 30.33 6.01 -12.62
CA GLY A 246 30.59 4.65 -13.11
C GLY A 246 31.99 4.11 -12.81
N SER A 247 32.94 4.98 -12.50
CA SER A 247 34.29 4.62 -12.03
C SER A 247 34.36 4.11 -10.58
N GLN A 248 33.35 4.38 -9.75
CA GLN A 248 33.25 3.90 -8.37
C GLN A 248 32.77 2.45 -8.28
N GLY A 249 32.27 1.88 -9.39
CA GLY A 249 31.79 0.52 -9.48
C GLY A 249 30.32 0.37 -9.06
N ALA A 250 29.72 -0.75 -9.45
CA ALA A 250 28.40 -1.13 -9.00
C ALA A 250 28.46 -1.79 -7.59
N PRO A 251 27.36 -1.77 -6.83
CA PRO A 251 27.23 -2.54 -5.59
C PRO A 251 27.56 -4.02 -5.82
N ALA A 252 28.12 -4.67 -4.81
CA ALA A 252 28.37 -6.10 -4.86
C ALA A 252 27.04 -6.87 -5.06
N GLU A 253 27.07 -7.91 -5.88
CA GLU A 253 25.88 -8.74 -6.09
C GLU A 253 25.58 -9.56 -4.82
N PRO A 254 24.31 -9.62 -4.38
CA PRO A 254 23.91 -10.46 -3.27
C PRO A 254 24.20 -11.94 -3.48
N GLN A 255 24.47 -12.68 -2.41
CA GLN A 255 24.59 -14.12 -2.47
C GLN A 255 23.21 -14.78 -2.50
N SER A 256 22.91 -15.53 -3.57
CA SER A 256 21.64 -16.26 -3.69
C SER A 256 21.53 -17.34 -2.59
N GLY A 257 20.37 -17.39 -1.92
CA GLY A 257 20.11 -18.30 -0.80
C GLY A 257 20.38 -17.69 0.58
N SER A 258 20.78 -16.42 0.65
CA SER A 258 21.13 -15.70 1.88
C SER A 258 19.88 -15.14 2.60
N ARG A 259 20.10 -14.16 3.49
CA ARG A 259 19.08 -13.38 4.21
C ARG A 259 19.33 -11.88 4.02
N ILE A 260 18.25 -11.11 4.06
CA ILE A 260 18.30 -9.65 3.84
C ILE A 260 19.32 -8.98 4.77
N VAL A 261 19.29 -9.27 6.07
CA VAL A 261 20.21 -8.62 7.03
C VAL A 261 21.66 -9.07 6.86
N THR A 262 21.90 -10.32 6.47
CA THR A 262 23.24 -10.82 6.15
C THR A 262 23.85 -10.06 4.98
N GLU A 263 23.07 -9.83 3.92
CA GLU A 263 23.54 -9.07 2.76
C GLU A 263 23.60 -7.56 3.04
N ALA A 264 22.73 -7.02 3.90
CA ALA A 264 22.76 -5.61 4.30
C ALA A 264 24.02 -5.29 5.13
N ASP A 265 24.43 -6.20 6.02
CA ASP A 265 25.69 -6.07 6.76
C ASP A 265 26.92 -6.20 5.84
N ARG A 266 26.79 -6.85 4.66
CA ARG A 266 27.87 -7.08 3.68
C ARG A 266 27.98 -6.00 2.61
N ILE A 267 26.86 -5.44 2.16
CA ILE A 267 26.76 -4.51 1.02
C ILE A 267 26.35 -3.13 1.54
N PRO A 268 27.29 -2.18 1.69
CA PRO A 268 27.01 -0.87 2.29
C PRO A 268 25.91 -0.06 1.59
N GLU A 269 25.76 -0.24 0.28
CA GLU A 269 24.74 0.44 -0.52
C GLU A 269 23.35 -0.20 -0.37
N TYR A 270 23.26 -1.45 0.10
CA TYR A 270 21.98 -2.17 0.17
C TYR A 270 21.06 -1.54 1.22
N GLU A 271 19.92 -1.00 0.78
CA GLU A 271 18.86 -0.56 1.67
C GLU A 271 17.82 -1.69 1.81
N PRO A 272 17.71 -2.33 2.99
CA PRO A 272 16.70 -3.34 3.21
C PRO A 272 15.29 -2.73 3.14
N PRO A 273 14.25 -3.54 2.85
CA PRO A 273 12.89 -3.04 2.84
C PRO A 273 12.46 -2.42 4.16
N ALA A 274 11.72 -1.31 4.09
CA ALA A 274 11.14 -0.71 5.30
C ALA A 274 10.01 -1.60 5.85
N ILE A 275 9.19 -2.16 4.95
CA ILE A 275 8.15 -3.13 5.29
C ILE A 275 8.18 -4.25 4.26
N MET A 276 8.17 -5.48 4.73
CA MET A 276 7.85 -6.66 3.94
C MET A 276 6.39 -7.03 4.19
N PHE A 277 5.58 -7.11 3.12
CA PHE A 277 4.18 -7.52 3.19
C PHE A 277 4.11 -9.05 3.10
N PRO A 278 3.69 -9.79 4.14
CA PRO A 278 3.67 -11.24 4.06
C PRO A 278 2.76 -11.78 2.95
N TYR A 279 3.31 -12.67 2.12
CA TYR A 279 2.62 -13.22 0.97
C TYR A 279 1.33 -13.94 1.38
N GLN A 280 0.22 -13.73 0.66
CA GLN A 280 -1.14 -14.24 0.94
C GLN A 280 -1.81 -13.72 2.22
N LYS A 281 -1.06 -13.19 3.20
CA LYS A 281 -1.64 -12.57 4.41
C LYS A 281 -1.92 -11.08 4.19
N MET A 282 -0.97 -10.37 3.57
CA MET A 282 -1.02 -8.93 3.27
C MET A 282 -0.90 -8.66 1.77
N GLY A 283 -1.54 -9.49 0.94
CA GLY A 283 -1.52 -9.33 -0.51
C GLY A 283 -0.47 -10.18 -1.23
N GLN A 284 -0.38 -9.97 -2.54
CA GLN A 284 0.51 -10.72 -3.45
C GLN A 284 1.09 -9.83 -4.57
N SER A 285 0.61 -8.60 -4.72
CA SER A 285 1.05 -7.63 -5.73
C SER A 285 0.79 -6.22 -5.19
N ALA A 286 1.70 -5.76 -4.33
CA ALA A 286 1.64 -4.42 -3.73
C ALA A 286 1.73 -3.34 -4.82
N SER A 287 0.95 -2.27 -4.71
CA SER A 287 0.78 -1.27 -5.76
C SER A 287 0.95 0.17 -5.25
N GLY A 288 0.08 1.10 -5.66
CA GLY A 288 0.17 2.53 -5.36
C GLY A 288 0.35 2.84 -3.88
N ILE A 289 0.95 3.99 -3.62
CA ILE A 289 1.24 4.50 -2.28
C ILE A 289 0.54 5.84 -2.12
N ALA A 290 -0.20 6.00 -1.02
CA ALA A 290 -0.69 7.29 -0.56
C ALA A 290 -0.19 7.56 0.87
N CYS A 291 -0.18 8.83 1.28
CA CYS A 291 0.18 9.22 2.64
C CYS A 291 -0.90 10.14 3.21
N ASP A 292 -1.28 9.91 4.47
CA ASP A 292 -2.15 10.85 5.18
C ASP A 292 -1.34 12.05 5.68
N VAL A 293 -1.26 13.08 4.85
CA VAL A 293 -0.75 14.42 5.21
C VAL A 293 -1.89 15.38 5.56
N THR A 294 -3.10 14.88 5.77
CA THR A 294 -4.33 15.68 5.88
C THR A 294 -4.56 16.28 7.27
N ALA A 295 -3.63 16.05 8.19
CA ALA A 295 -3.67 16.50 9.58
C ALA A 295 -4.95 16.06 10.33
N GLY A 296 -5.37 14.80 10.12
CA GLY A 296 -6.49 14.18 10.83
C GLY A 296 -7.84 14.23 10.11
N LYS A 297 -7.90 14.76 8.89
CA LYS A 297 -9.13 14.70 8.07
C LYS A 297 -9.39 13.28 7.54
N PHE A 298 -8.36 12.45 7.44
CA PHE A 298 -8.48 11.02 7.11
C PHE A 298 -8.44 10.10 8.35
N GLY A 299 -9.02 10.56 9.46
CA GLY A 299 -9.11 9.79 10.69
C GLY A 299 -7.81 9.77 11.50
N PRO A 300 -7.61 8.75 12.36
CA PRO A 300 -6.54 8.77 13.36
C PRO A 300 -5.15 8.44 12.79
N PHE A 301 -5.03 8.10 11.51
CA PHE A 301 -3.82 7.52 10.90
C PHE A 301 -2.86 8.55 10.33
N LYS A 302 -2.80 9.72 10.97
CA LYS A 302 -1.95 10.83 10.55
C LYS A 302 -0.51 10.36 10.30
N ASP A 303 0.07 10.84 9.22
CA ASP A 303 1.44 10.59 8.76
C ASP A 303 1.73 9.14 8.33
N GLN A 304 0.74 8.24 8.37
CA GLN A 304 0.90 6.86 7.88
C GLN A 304 0.85 6.78 6.36
N LEU A 305 1.43 5.69 5.85
CA LEU A 305 1.31 5.31 4.46
C LEU A 305 0.17 4.32 4.26
N PHE A 306 -0.43 4.38 3.08
CA PHE A 306 -1.45 3.46 2.59
C PHE A 306 -0.94 2.81 1.32
N VAL A 307 -1.03 1.49 1.23
CA VAL A 307 -0.48 0.71 0.12
C VAL A 307 -1.56 -0.18 -0.47
N GLY A 308 -1.74 -0.10 -1.78
CA GLY A 308 -2.68 -0.93 -2.51
C GLY A 308 -2.17 -2.37 -2.69
N ASP A 309 -3.09 -3.30 -2.96
CA ASP A 309 -2.76 -4.62 -3.49
C ASP A 309 -3.69 -5.00 -4.64
N VAL A 310 -3.10 -5.38 -5.77
CA VAL A 310 -3.85 -5.77 -6.98
C VAL A 310 -4.60 -7.08 -6.74
N THR A 311 -3.91 -8.10 -6.23
CA THR A 311 -4.47 -9.46 -6.15
C THR A 311 -5.62 -9.54 -5.17
N HIS A 312 -5.51 -8.89 -4.01
CA HIS A 312 -6.51 -8.92 -2.95
C HIS A 312 -7.56 -7.83 -3.08
N SER A 313 -7.35 -6.83 -3.95
CA SER A 313 -8.26 -5.68 -4.06
C SER A 313 -8.43 -4.98 -2.71
N THR A 314 -7.31 -4.65 -2.09
CA THR A 314 -7.27 -4.03 -0.75
C THR A 314 -6.41 -2.77 -0.75
N VAL A 315 -6.59 -1.97 0.29
CA VAL A 315 -5.62 -0.99 0.78
C VAL A 315 -5.19 -1.42 2.18
N MET A 316 -3.90 -1.31 2.46
CA MET A 316 -3.27 -1.66 3.73
C MET A 316 -2.65 -0.42 4.36
N ARG A 317 -2.57 -0.35 5.69
CA ARG A 317 -1.84 0.69 6.41
C ARG A 317 -0.40 0.29 6.66
N CYS A 318 0.47 1.28 6.71
CA CYS A 318 1.89 1.16 7.00
C CYS A 318 2.29 2.24 8.02
N ALA A 319 2.72 1.81 9.20
CA ALA A 319 3.30 2.69 10.22
C ALA A 319 4.82 2.53 10.22
N LEU A 320 5.53 3.61 9.88
CA LEU A 320 6.99 3.62 9.77
C LEU A 320 7.64 4.21 11.03
N GLU A 321 8.86 3.78 11.29
CA GLU A 321 9.80 4.41 12.20
C GLU A 321 11.21 4.44 11.63
N LYS A 322 12.07 5.31 12.17
CA LYS A 322 13.50 5.33 11.86
C LYS A 322 14.28 4.74 13.03
N VAL A 323 15.04 3.68 12.78
CA VAL A 323 15.95 3.06 13.75
C VAL A 323 17.34 3.03 13.12
N GLN A 324 18.33 3.57 13.83
CA GLN A 324 19.72 3.66 13.33
C GLN A 324 19.84 4.33 11.93
N GLY A 325 18.97 5.29 11.63
CA GLY A 325 18.96 6.01 10.34
C GLY A 325 18.23 5.30 9.19
N HIS A 326 17.75 4.08 9.40
CA HIS A 326 17.01 3.29 8.41
C HIS A 326 15.52 3.23 8.74
N TYR A 327 14.69 3.15 7.70
CA TYR A 327 13.26 2.94 7.90
C TYR A 327 12.97 1.46 8.15
N GLN A 328 12.09 1.19 9.11
CA GLN A 328 11.42 -0.09 9.27
C GLN A 328 10.02 0.15 9.85
N GLY A 329 9.18 -0.88 10.00
CA GLY A 329 7.87 -0.68 10.62
C GLY A 329 6.89 -1.83 10.44
N ALA A 330 5.62 -1.54 10.70
CA ALA A 330 4.53 -2.51 10.62
C ALA A 330 3.51 -2.18 9.54
N CYS A 331 2.97 -3.22 8.90
CA CYS A 331 1.74 -3.12 8.12
C CYS A 331 0.54 -3.75 8.82
N PHE A 332 -0.64 -3.22 8.50
CA PHE A 332 -1.93 -3.62 9.06
C PHE A 332 -2.97 -3.71 7.93
N PRO A 333 -3.94 -4.62 8.01
CA PRO A 333 -5.15 -4.53 7.19
C PRO A 333 -5.85 -3.18 7.38
N PHE A 334 -6.63 -2.74 6.37
CA PHE A 334 -7.32 -1.45 6.46
C PHE A 334 -8.64 -1.41 5.68
N ARG A 335 -8.62 -1.60 4.36
CA ARG A 335 -9.85 -1.61 3.55
C ARG A 335 -9.84 -2.71 2.51
N GLN A 336 -10.86 -3.56 2.55
CA GLN A 336 -11.18 -4.58 1.55
C GLN A 336 -12.37 -4.18 0.67
N GLY A 337 -12.83 -5.07 -0.20
CA GLY A 337 -14.08 -4.85 -0.96
C GLY A 337 -13.98 -3.90 -2.15
N ILE A 338 -12.77 -3.45 -2.50
CA ILE A 338 -12.50 -2.66 -3.72
C ILE A 338 -12.88 -3.52 -4.94
N ALA A 339 -13.52 -2.92 -5.93
CA ALA A 339 -14.18 -3.67 -7.00
C ALA A 339 -13.22 -4.37 -7.96
N SER A 340 -11.99 -3.90 -8.05
CA SER A 340 -10.95 -4.37 -8.97
C SER A 340 -9.59 -4.38 -8.27
N GLY A 341 -8.53 -4.83 -8.92
CA GLY A 341 -7.20 -4.83 -8.32
C GLY A 341 -6.68 -3.42 -8.13
N THR A 342 -6.35 -3.04 -6.90
CA THR A 342 -5.89 -1.69 -6.56
C THR A 342 -4.57 -1.38 -7.28
N LEU A 343 -4.49 -0.27 -8.01
CA LEU A 343 -3.28 0.18 -8.71
C LEU A 343 -2.86 1.58 -8.29
N ALA A 344 -3.62 2.62 -8.65
CA ALA A 344 -3.31 3.99 -8.29
C ALA A 344 -3.95 4.36 -6.94
N LEU A 345 -3.19 5.03 -6.06
CA LEU A 345 -3.72 5.65 -4.84
C LEU A 345 -3.39 7.13 -4.82
N ARG A 346 -4.38 7.96 -4.47
CA ARG A 346 -4.17 9.40 -4.34
C ARG A 346 -4.94 9.95 -3.14
N MET A 347 -4.20 10.30 -2.09
CA MET A 347 -4.74 11.11 -0.98
C MET A 347 -4.79 12.57 -1.41
N THR A 348 -5.87 13.24 -1.02
CA THR A 348 -6.09 14.67 -1.25
C THR A 348 -6.21 15.41 0.07
N ASP A 349 -5.95 16.72 0.06
CA ASP A 349 -5.80 17.55 1.27
C ASP A 349 -7.09 17.66 2.11
N ASP A 350 -8.23 17.25 1.57
CA ASP A 350 -9.52 17.23 2.27
C ASP A 350 -9.80 15.93 3.04
N GLY A 351 -8.91 14.92 2.94
CA GLY A 351 -9.17 13.60 3.52
C GLY A 351 -9.96 12.67 2.60
N THR A 352 -9.99 12.90 1.29
CA THR A 352 -10.49 11.93 0.31
C THR A 352 -9.31 11.14 -0.26
N MET A 353 -9.40 9.80 -0.20
CA MET A 353 -8.47 8.91 -0.90
C MET A 353 -9.15 8.31 -2.12
N PHE A 354 -8.63 8.60 -3.31
CA PHE A 354 -9.05 7.96 -4.56
C PHE A 354 -8.24 6.69 -4.81
N VAL A 355 -8.91 5.69 -5.37
CA VAL A 355 -8.38 4.36 -5.67
C VAL A 355 -8.73 3.99 -7.10
N GLY A 356 -7.69 3.81 -7.92
CA GLY A 356 -7.80 3.32 -9.28
C GLY A 356 -7.64 1.80 -9.32
N GLY A 357 -8.49 1.13 -10.10
CA GLY A 357 -8.54 -0.33 -10.17
C GLY A 357 -8.31 -0.88 -11.57
N THR A 358 -7.62 -2.01 -11.67
CA THR A 358 -7.45 -2.82 -12.89
C THR A 358 -7.39 -4.30 -12.56
N ASN A 359 -7.88 -5.15 -13.47
CA ASN A 359 -7.64 -6.60 -13.44
C ASN A 359 -6.72 -7.06 -14.59
N ARG A 360 -6.10 -6.13 -15.32
CA ARG A 360 -5.23 -6.43 -16.46
C ARG A 360 -3.87 -6.93 -15.97
N GLY A 361 -3.49 -8.13 -16.44
CA GLY A 361 -2.17 -8.72 -16.22
C GLY A 361 -2.13 -9.68 -15.04
N TRP A 362 -2.70 -9.31 -13.90
CA TRP A 362 -2.76 -10.16 -12.70
C TRP A 362 -4.19 -10.28 -12.18
N GLY A 363 -4.60 -11.49 -11.78
CA GLY A 363 -5.94 -11.71 -11.27
C GLY A 363 -6.18 -11.01 -9.93
N SER A 364 -7.38 -10.47 -9.73
CA SER A 364 -7.80 -9.76 -8.51
C SER A 364 -9.01 -10.42 -7.86
N ARG A 365 -9.15 -10.28 -6.53
CA ARG A 365 -10.36 -10.70 -5.79
C ARG A 365 -11.58 -9.86 -6.18
N GLY A 366 -11.37 -8.56 -6.40
CA GLY A 366 -12.35 -7.69 -7.02
C GLY A 366 -12.67 -8.17 -8.44
N THR A 367 -13.95 -8.33 -8.73
CA THR A 367 -14.43 -9.01 -9.96
C THR A 367 -14.65 -8.05 -11.13
N LYS A 368 -14.56 -6.74 -10.92
CA LYS A 368 -14.70 -5.74 -12.00
C LYS A 368 -13.40 -5.63 -12.80
N PRO A 369 -13.49 -5.41 -14.13
CA PRO A 369 -12.31 -5.28 -14.97
C PRO A 369 -11.45 -4.06 -14.62
N PHE A 370 -12.09 -3.01 -14.12
CA PHE A 370 -11.48 -1.80 -13.64
C PHE A 370 -12.47 -1.10 -12.70
N SER A 371 -11.97 -0.19 -11.88
CA SER A 371 -12.80 0.67 -11.04
C SER A 371 -12.14 2.02 -10.82
N LEU A 372 -12.96 3.01 -10.46
CA LEU A 372 -12.54 4.21 -9.78
C LEU A 372 -13.43 4.32 -8.54
N GLU A 373 -12.78 4.40 -7.38
CA GLU A 373 -13.45 4.40 -6.09
C GLU A 373 -12.80 5.47 -5.21
N ARG A 374 -13.51 5.91 -4.16
CA ARG A 374 -12.96 6.79 -3.15
C ARG A 374 -13.39 6.37 -1.75
N LEU A 375 -12.56 6.72 -0.78
CA LEU A 375 -12.81 6.56 0.64
C LEU A 375 -12.81 7.93 1.30
N ARG A 376 -13.77 8.13 2.21
CA ARG A 376 -13.80 9.27 3.14
C ARG A 376 -14.02 8.75 4.54
N TRP A 377 -13.34 9.36 5.49
CA TRP A 377 -13.56 9.06 6.88
C TRP A 377 -14.94 9.58 7.35
N THR A 378 -15.70 8.77 8.08
CA THR A 378 -17.04 9.16 8.58
C THR A 378 -17.01 10.09 9.79
N GLY A 379 -15.82 10.35 10.34
CA GLY A 379 -15.65 11.04 11.63
C GLY A 379 -15.71 10.13 12.85
N LYS A 380 -16.04 8.84 12.69
CA LYS A 380 -16.02 7.84 13.77
C LYS A 380 -14.63 7.23 13.89
N VAL A 381 -14.08 7.12 15.09
CA VAL A 381 -12.77 6.49 15.30
C VAL A 381 -12.96 4.97 15.49
N PRO A 382 -12.34 4.10 14.67
CA PRO A 382 -12.33 2.66 14.94
C PRO A 382 -11.36 2.33 16.07
N PHE A 383 -11.65 1.31 16.89
CA PHE A 383 -10.66 0.75 17.82
C PHE A 383 -9.66 -0.14 17.05
N GLU A 384 -8.41 0.31 16.98
CA GLU A 384 -7.37 -0.22 16.10
C GLU A 384 -6.00 -0.14 16.78
N ILE A 385 -5.06 -0.99 16.34
CA ILE A 385 -3.64 -0.75 16.57
C ILE A 385 -3.23 0.41 15.66
N LEU A 386 -2.93 1.55 16.27
CA LEU A 386 -2.48 2.75 15.60
C LEU A 386 -1.04 2.58 15.13
N GLN A 387 -0.13 2.18 16.01
CA GLN A 387 1.29 1.97 15.71
C GLN A 387 1.84 0.74 16.43
N MET A 388 2.86 0.13 15.86
CA MET A 388 3.68 -0.89 16.49
C MET A 388 5.14 -0.50 16.30
N ARG A 389 5.85 -0.26 17.40
CA ARG A 389 7.25 0.19 17.41
C ARG A 389 8.15 -0.83 18.07
N ALA A 390 9.33 -1.06 17.51
CA ALA A 390 10.33 -1.89 18.16
C ALA A 390 10.87 -1.19 19.42
N LYS A 391 11.22 -2.01 20.41
CA LYS A 391 11.97 -1.65 21.61
C LYS A 391 13.11 -2.66 21.77
N PRO A 392 14.10 -2.42 22.65
CA PRO A 392 15.26 -3.32 22.80
C PRO A 392 14.89 -4.79 23.11
N ASP A 393 13.76 -4.99 23.78
CA ASP A 393 13.30 -6.25 24.36
C ASP A 393 11.83 -6.57 24.00
N GLY A 394 11.28 -5.96 22.95
CA GLY A 394 9.96 -6.31 22.43
C GLY A 394 9.33 -5.20 21.60
N PHE A 395 8.02 -5.03 21.74
CA PHE A 395 7.26 -4.02 20.99
C PHE A 395 6.43 -3.10 21.88
N GLU A 396 6.20 -1.88 21.42
CA GLU A 396 5.23 -0.94 21.98
C GLU A 396 4.11 -0.73 20.97
N LEU A 397 2.87 -0.98 21.40
CA LEU A 397 1.67 -0.79 20.60
C LEU A 397 0.94 0.45 21.08
N GLU A 398 0.60 1.34 20.15
CA GLU A 398 -0.31 2.47 20.39
C GLU A 398 -1.68 2.13 19.80
N PHE A 399 -2.75 2.54 20.48
CA PHE A 399 -4.14 2.29 20.08
C PHE A 399 -4.90 3.59 19.86
N THR A 400 -5.84 3.56 18.93
CA THR A 400 -6.72 4.70 18.61
C THR A 400 -7.67 5.07 19.75
N GLU A 401 -8.03 4.10 20.58
CA GLU A 401 -8.81 4.25 21.81
C GLU A 401 -8.15 3.57 23.01
N PRO A 402 -8.49 3.97 24.25
CA PRO A 402 -8.03 3.26 25.45
C PRO A 402 -8.42 1.78 25.43
N VAL A 403 -7.48 0.88 25.70
CA VAL A 403 -7.70 -0.56 25.80
C VAL A 403 -8.41 -0.95 27.10
N ASN A 404 -9.13 -2.06 27.09
CA ASN A 404 -9.54 -2.73 28.33
C ASN A 404 -8.30 -3.34 28.99
N ALA A 405 -7.89 -2.78 30.13
CA ALA A 405 -6.69 -3.20 30.83
C ALA A 405 -6.76 -4.66 31.30
N GLU A 406 -7.94 -5.18 31.68
CA GLU A 406 -8.09 -6.54 32.20
C GLU A 406 -7.80 -7.61 31.15
N THR A 407 -8.14 -7.34 29.89
CA THR A 407 -7.78 -8.22 28.77
C THR A 407 -6.39 -7.93 28.25
N ALA A 408 -6.00 -6.65 28.17
CA ALA A 408 -4.69 -6.26 27.66
C ALA A 408 -3.52 -6.82 28.48
N VAL A 409 -3.60 -6.88 29.81
CA VAL A 409 -2.49 -7.36 30.66
C VAL A 409 -2.20 -8.86 30.53
N LYS A 410 -3.07 -9.62 29.87
CA LYS A 410 -2.95 -11.07 29.73
C LYS A 410 -1.97 -11.43 28.61
N PRO A 411 -0.87 -12.15 28.88
CA PRO A 411 0.08 -12.57 27.84
C PRO A 411 -0.57 -13.35 26.69
N GLU A 412 -1.58 -14.18 26.98
CA GLU A 412 -2.30 -15.00 26.00
C GLU A 412 -3.13 -14.20 24.98
N THR A 413 -3.39 -12.91 25.24
CA THR A 413 -4.00 -11.99 24.28
C THR A 413 -3.09 -11.70 23.10
N TRP A 414 -1.77 -11.84 23.26
CA TRP A 414 -0.77 -11.40 22.29
C TRP A 414 -0.02 -12.61 21.73
N LYS A 415 -0.39 -13.06 20.54
CA LYS A 415 0.22 -14.24 19.91
C LYS A 415 1.22 -13.82 18.84
N PHE A 416 2.47 -14.19 19.03
CA PHE A 416 3.53 -13.92 18.07
C PHE A 416 3.97 -15.19 17.34
N SER A 417 4.16 -15.05 16.04
CA SER A 417 5.05 -15.88 15.24
C SER A 417 6.09 -14.98 14.58
N SER A 418 7.23 -15.54 14.19
CA SER A 418 8.19 -14.81 13.37
C SER A 418 8.90 -15.71 12.39
N TYR A 419 9.30 -15.15 11.26
CA TYR A 419 9.91 -15.85 10.14
C TYR A 419 10.57 -14.84 9.21
N CYS A 420 11.35 -15.32 8.25
CA CYS A 420 11.88 -14.47 7.18
C CYS A 420 11.69 -15.13 5.82
N TYR A 421 12.28 -14.55 4.78
CA TYR A 421 12.29 -15.09 3.42
C TYR A 421 13.74 -15.28 2.96
N ILE A 422 13.94 -16.26 2.08
CA ILE A 422 15.21 -16.49 1.40
C ILE A 422 15.45 -15.32 0.44
N PHE A 423 16.60 -14.67 0.57
CA PHE A 423 17.05 -13.66 -0.38
C PHE A 423 17.83 -14.36 -1.50
N GLN A 424 17.21 -14.48 -2.67
CA GLN A 424 17.70 -15.37 -3.74
C GLN A 424 17.30 -14.90 -5.14
N SER A 425 18.05 -15.34 -6.14
CA SER A 425 17.78 -15.10 -7.57
C SER A 425 16.55 -15.84 -8.11
N SER A 426 16.13 -16.93 -7.45
CA SER A 426 14.96 -17.72 -7.84
C SER A 426 13.67 -16.91 -7.65
N TYR A 427 12.64 -17.20 -8.46
CA TYR A 427 11.36 -16.52 -8.33
C TYR A 427 10.67 -16.89 -7.02
N GLY A 428 10.50 -15.89 -6.14
CA GLY A 428 9.76 -16.02 -4.89
C GLY A 428 10.54 -16.72 -3.79
N SER A 429 9.92 -16.81 -2.61
CA SER A 429 10.46 -17.52 -1.47
C SER A 429 9.32 -18.07 -0.60
N PRO A 430 9.46 -19.27 -0.01
CA PRO A 430 8.65 -19.65 1.13
C PRO A 430 9.02 -18.79 2.36
N GLU A 431 8.15 -18.78 3.36
CA GLU A 431 8.52 -18.42 4.73
C GLU A 431 9.53 -19.45 5.26
N VAL A 432 10.59 -18.99 5.93
CA VAL A 432 11.67 -19.81 6.48
C VAL A 432 12.08 -19.29 7.86
N ASP A 433 12.85 -20.11 8.57
CA ASP A 433 13.39 -19.78 9.90
C ASP A 433 12.29 -19.43 10.91
N HIS A 434 11.19 -20.19 10.91
CA HIS A 434 10.06 -19.95 11.81
C HIS A 434 10.45 -20.05 13.29
N GLN A 435 9.91 -19.13 14.08
CA GLN A 435 10.04 -19.08 15.54
C GLN A 435 8.72 -18.63 16.17
N GLU A 436 8.53 -18.96 17.45
CA GLU A 436 7.35 -18.57 18.23
C GLU A 436 7.78 -17.75 19.46
N PRO A 437 8.08 -16.45 19.31
CA PRO A 437 8.36 -15.57 20.45
C PRO A 437 7.22 -15.59 21.46
N GLN A 438 7.57 -15.63 22.75
CA GLN A 438 6.61 -15.65 23.85
C GLN A 438 6.61 -14.29 24.55
N VAL A 439 5.40 -13.81 24.89
CA VAL A 439 5.24 -12.60 25.69
C VAL A 439 5.56 -12.92 27.15
N THR A 440 6.61 -12.29 27.68
CA THR A 440 7.08 -12.49 29.07
C THR A 440 6.64 -11.37 30.00
N GLY A 441 6.18 -10.24 29.46
CA GLY A 441 5.70 -9.11 30.25
C GLY A 441 4.77 -8.21 29.44
N VAL A 442 3.74 -7.69 30.10
CA VAL A 442 2.82 -6.72 29.53
C VAL A 442 2.67 -5.55 30.49
N LYS A 443 2.84 -4.32 29.97
CA LYS A 443 2.58 -3.09 30.73
C LYS A 443 1.65 -2.19 29.92
N VAL A 444 0.52 -1.82 30.52
CA VAL A 444 -0.44 -0.87 29.96
C VAL A 444 -0.13 0.52 30.53
N SER A 445 -0.18 1.56 29.69
CA SER A 445 -0.03 2.96 30.12
C SER A 445 -1.21 3.44 30.96
N ASP A 446 -1.01 4.54 31.70
CA ASP A 446 -2.05 5.11 32.58
C ASP A 446 -3.29 5.57 31.80
N ASP A 447 -3.10 6.14 30.60
CA ASP A 447 -4.19 6.52 29.69
C ASP A 447 -4.79 5.33 28.92
N ARG A 448 -4.20 4.15 29.10
CA ARG A 448 -4.52 2.88 28.44
C ARG A 448 -4.46 2.93 26.92
N ARG A 449 -3.76 3.90 26.32
CA ARG A 449 -3.59 3.97 24.86
C ARG A 449 -2.31 3.30 24.37
N THR A 450 -1.44 2.87 25.28
CA THR A 450 -0.19 2.20 24.95
C THR A 450 -0.06 0.89 25.70
N VAL A 451 0.40 -0.15 25.01
CA VAL A 451 0.75 -1.45 25.59
C VAL A 451 2.18 -1.80 25.21
N ARG A 452 3.06 -1.95 26.22
CA ARG A 452 4.43 -2.42 26.08
C ARG A 452 4.47 -3.94 26.28
N LEU A 453 4.91 -4.67 25.25
CA LEU A 453 5.01 -6.12 25.22
C LEU A 453 6.47 -6.57 25.23
N THR A 454 6.92 -7.18 26.33
CA THR A 454 8.26 -7.77 26.41
C THR A 454 8.24 -9.17 25.82
N LEU A 455 9.17 -9.47 24.92
CA LEU A 455 9.31 -10.79 24.31
C LEU A 455 10.56 -11.49 24.84
N ASN A 456 10.51 -12.82 24.94
CA ASN A 456 11.71 -13.60 25.26
C ASN A 456 12.77 -13.56 24.15
N GLN A 457 12.37 -13.26 22.90
CA GLN A 457 13.27 -13.17 21.76
C GLN A 457 12.75 -12.20 20.69
N MET A 458 13.69 -11.55 20.02
CA MET A 458 13.48 -10.77 18.79
C MET A 458 14.62 -11.11 17.82
N THR A 459 14.28 -11.29 16.55
CA THR A 459 15.22 -11.79 15.54
C THR A 459 15.34 -10.81 14.39
N ARG A 460 16.53 -10.24 14.19
CA ARG A 460 16.81 -9.35 13.05
C ARG A 460 16.59 -10.10 11.73
N GLY A 461 16.01 -9.40 10.76
CA GLY A 461 15.66 -9.92 9.44
C GLY A 461 14.31 -10.61 9.37
N HIS A 462 13.61 -10.76 10.50
CA HIS A 462 12.32 -11.42 10.55
C HIS A 462 11.17 -10.42 10.48
N ILE A 463 10.04 -10.93 9.98
CA ILE A 463 8.74 -10.36 10.25
C ILE A 463 8.25 -10.94 11.58
N HIS A 464 7.82 -10.08 12.49
CA HIS A 464 7.10 -10.43 13.71
C HIS A 464 5.61 -10.25 13.44
N GLU A 465 4.94 -11.37 13.21
CA GLU A 465 3.50 -11.46 13.01
C GLU A 465 2.81 -11.55 14.37
N LEU A 466 1.93 -10.58 14.63
CA LEU A 466 1.13 -10.48 15.84
C LEU A 466 -0.35 -10.72 15.49
N HIS A 467 -0.96 -11.65 16.21
CA HIS A 467 -2.40 -11.85 16.27
C HIS A 467 -2.91 -11.52 17.67
N VAL A 468 -3.90 -10.63 17.76
CA VAL A 468 -4.46 -10.16 19.03
C VAL A 468 -5.81 -10.82 19.31
N ALA A 469 -5.86 -11.71 20.29
CA ALA A 469 -7.05 -12.50 20.59
C ALA A 469 -7.92 -11.84 21.67
N GLY A 470 -9.14 -11.42 21.29
CA GLY A 470 -10.19 -11.02 22.24
C GLY A 470 -9.94 -9.71 22.98
N LEU A 471 -8.99 -8.89 22.52
CA LEU A 471 -8.80 -7.53 23.04
C LEU A 471 -10.01 -6.66 22.68
N LYS A 472 -10.41 -5.81 23.61
CA LYS A 472 -11.46 -4.82 23.43
C LYS A 472 -11.00 -3.45 23.93
N SER A 473 -11.66 -2.38 23.46
CA SER A 473 -11.48 -1.05 24.04
C SER A 473 -12.15 -0.97 25.41
N ALA A 474 -11.86 0.10 26.16
CA ALA A 474 -12.54 0.42 27.41
C ALA A 474 -14.06 0.66 27.21
N ALA A 475 -14.49 0.93 25.97
CA ALA A 475 -15.89 1.06 25.57
C ALA A 475 -16.50 -0.25 25.02
N ASP A 476 -15.82 -1.39 25.23
CA ASP A 476 -16.23 -2.73 24.79
C ASP A 476 -16.27 -2.94 23.27
N LEU A 477 -15.60 -2.07 22.49
CA LEU A 477 -15.45 -2.27 21.04
C LEU A 477 -14.39 -3.34 20.75
N PRO A 478 -14.62 -4.28 19.81
CA PRO A 478 -13.58 -5.18 19.34
C PRO A 478 -12.55 -4.44 18.50
N LEU A 479 -11.32 -4.96 18.41
CA LEU A 479 -10.38 -4.50 17.38
C LEU A 479 -11.00 -4.69 16.00
N LEU A 480 -10.96 -3.65 15.16
CA LEU A 480 -11.45 -3.76 13.78
C LEU A 480 -10.53 -4.67 12.95
N HIS A 481 -9.22 -4.53 13.13
CA HIS A 481 -8.22 -5.46 12.62
C HIS A 481 -7.34 -5.97 13.75
N ASP A 482 -7.24 -7.29 13.88
CA ASP A 482 -6.56 -7.97 15.00
C ASP A 482 -5.14 -8.44 14.66
N SER A 483 -4.64 -8.10 13.47
CA SER A 483 -3.38 -8.58 12.92
C SER A 483 -2.42 -7.44 12.61
N ALA A 484 -1.14 -7.60 12.97
CA ALA A 484 -0.06 -6.67 12.66
C ALA A 484 1.20 -7.44 12.24
N TYR A 485 1.97 -6.89 11.30
CA TYR A 485 3.16 -7.53 10.77
C TYR A 485 4.33 -6.55 10.78
N TYR A 486 5.23 -6.70 11.74
CA TYR A 486 6.37 -5.81 11.91
C TYR A 486 7.62 -6.36 11.23
N THR A 487 8.26 -5.57 10.37
CA THR A 487 9.54 -5.92 9.74
C THR A 487 10.69 -5.41 10.61
N LEU A 488 11.46 -6.32 11.22
CA LEU A 488 12.55 -5.98 12.14
C LEU A 488 13.93 -6.18 11.50
N HIS A 489 14.60 -5.10 11.09
CA HIS A 489 15.99 -5.17 10.58
C HIS A 489 17.01 -4.67 11.60
N TYR A 490 16.64 -3.64 12.36
CA TYR A 490 17.47 -2.98 13.36
C TYR A 490 16.73 -2.99 14.70
N VAL A 491 17.43 -3.41 15.76
CA VAL A 491 16.91 -3.37 17.13
C VAL A 491 17.31 -2.02 17.75
N PRO A 492 16.36 -1.25 18.31
CA PRO A 492 16.68 -0.02 19.03
C PRO A 492 17.62 -0.30 20.21
N GLN A 493 18.53 0.63 20.49
CA GLN A 493 19.37 0.56 21.69
C GLN A 493 18.53 0.91 22.92
N ALA A 494 18.89 0.37 24.08
CA ALA A 494 18.32 0.83 25.33
C ALA A 494 18.72 2.30 25.55
N GLU A 495 17.74 3.15 25.85
CA GLU A 495 17.99 4.55 26.25
C GLU A 495 18.73 4.64 27.59
#